data_AF-A0A950GI16-F1
#
_entry.id   AF-A0A950GI16-F1
#
_cell.length_a   1.000
_cell.length_b   1.000
_cell.length_c   1.000
_cell.angle_alpha   90.00
_cell.angle_beta   90.00
_cell.angle_gamma   90.00
#
_symmetry.space_group_name_H-M   'P 1'
#
loop_
_entity.id
_entity.type
_entity.pdbx_description
1 polymer ?
#
loop_
_entity_poly.entity_id
_entity_poly.type
_entity_poly.pdbx_seq_one_letter_code
_entity_poly.pdbx_strand_id
1 'polypeptide(L)'
;MQGRATLFLYSVSAVLVALGFMASASGSREQFIVFSVTLLSALWVLGILTFFRVGQLAVEDTIIVFGISRIRHRYLELQPTLEGTFVRAIHDDLTGLREEMGASRVWWQSLMPITTVVSFVDSVVGGADLSVILSASMHVSLMIAVIAGVLAGVLNMIVLTLVSARLWAGLERYPAKFPSSSKAH
;
A
#
# COMPACT_ATOMS: atom_id res chain seq x y z
N MET A 1 7.85 -8.34 -3.48
CA MET A 1 6.94 -7.17 -3.40
C MET A 1 7.33 -6.02 -4.35
N GLN A 2 8.62 -5.69 -4.53
CA GLN A 2 9.08 -4.49 -5.26
C GLN A 2 8.72 -4.43 -6.76
N GLY A 3 8.64 -5.56 -7.48
CA GLY A 3 8.40 -5.56 -8.94
C GLY A 3 7.06 -4.94 -9.36
N ARG A 4 6.00 -5.05 -8.56
CA ARG A 4 4.68 -4.50 -8.94
C ARG A 4 4.55 -3.01 -8.63
N ALA A 5 5.06 -2.59 -7.47
CA ALA A 5 5.07 -1.17 -7.09
C ALA A 5 5.95 -0.36 -8.05
N THR A 6 7.10 -0.91 -8.46
CA THR A 6 7.96 -0.28 -9.47
C THR A 6 7.26 -0.16 -10.82
N LEU A 7 6.64 -1.23 -11.33
CA LEU A 7 5.84 -1.17 -12.56
C LEU A 7 4.72 -0.12 -12.50
N PHE A 8 4.00 -0.02 -11.37
CA PHE A 8 2.99 1.02 -11.19
C PHE A 8 3.59 2.43 -11.24
N LEU A 9 4.69 2.69 -10.53
CA LEU A 9 5.37 3.98 -10.55
C LEU A 9 5.94 4.32 -11.94
N TYR A 10 6.44 3.33 -12.68
CA TYR A 10 6.85 3.50 -14.07
C TYR A 10 5.66 3.87 -14.96
N SER A 11 4.52 3.20 -14.81
CA SER A 11 3.30 3.54 -15.55
C SER A 11 2.81 4.95 -15.23
N VAL A 12 2.80 5.34 -13.95
CA VAL A 12 2.45 6.70 -13.53
C VAL A 12 3.38 7.72 -14.15
N SER A 13 4.69 7.48 -14.10
CA SER A 13 5.69 8.37 -14.70
C SER A 13 5.50 8.50 -16.23
N ALA A 14 5.33 7.37 -16.94
CA ALA A 14 5.12 7.36 -18.38
C ALA A 14 3.86 8.12 -18.80
N VAL A 15 2.77 7.97 -18.06
CA VAL A 15 1.52 8.71 -18.31
C VAL A 15 1.69 10.19 -18.02
N LEU A 16 2.33 10.58 -16.93
CA LEU A 16 2.60 11.99 -16.64
C LEU A 16 3.44 12.65 -17.74
N VAL A 17 4.43 11.93 -18.27
CA VAL A 17 5.21 12.38 -19.44
C VAL A 17 4.32 12.51 -20.68
N ALA A 18 3.47 11.51 -20.96
CA ALA A 18 2.53 11.56 -22.09
C ALA A 18 1.54 12.73 -21.97
N LEU A 19 1.05 13.02 -20.76
CA LEU A 19 0.20 14.18 -20.49
C LEU A 19 0.93 15.50 -20.71
N GLY A 20 2.21 15.60 -20.32
CA GLY A 20 3.03 16.78 -20.60
C GLY A 20 3.24 17.02 -22.10
N PHE A 21 3.45 15.95 -22.88
CA PHE A 21 3.49 16.05 -24.34
C PHE A 21 2.14 16.44 -24.91
N MET A 22 1.05 15.82 -24.45
CA MET A 22 -0.29 16.15 -24.93
C MET A 22 -0.66 17.60 -24.62
N ALA A 23 -0.28 18.11 -23.44
CA ALA A 23 -0.53 19.51 -23.06
C ALA A 23 0.18 20.52 -23.99
N SER A 24 1.33 20.17 -24.56
CA SER A 24 2.07 21.03 -25.50
C SER A 24 1.67 20.82 -26.96
N ALA A 25 1.26 19.60 -27.33
CA ALA A 25 0.88 19.26 -28.71
C ALA A 25 -0.61 19.51 -29.03
N SER A 26 -1.49 19.51 -28.02
CA SER A 26 -2.93 19.61 -28.25
C SER A 26 -3.33 21.00 -28.75
N GLY A 27 -4.01 21.06 -29.90
CA GLY A 27 -4.60 22.29 -30.42
C GLY A 27 -5.94 22.66 -29.77
N SER A 28 -6.58 21.73 -29.04
CA SER A 28 -7.87 21.94 -28.38
C SER A 28 -7.87 21.41 -26.94
N ARG A 29 -8.45 22.20 -26.03
CA ARG A 29 -8.69 21.86 -24.62
C ARG A 29 -9.49 20.56 -24.47
N GLU A 30 -10.44 20.31 -25.38
CA GLU A 30 -11.31 19.14 -25.32
C GLU A 30 -10.53 17.83 -25.54
N GLN A 31 -9.60 17.83 -26.51
CA GLN A 31 -8.75 16.67 -26.79
C GLN A 31 -7.85 16.33 -25.59
N PHE A 32 -7.30 17.36 -24.93
CA PHE A 32 -6.51 17.19 -23.72
C PHE A 32 -7.35 16.59 -22.57
N ILE A 33 -8.58 17.07 -22.36
CA ILE A 33 -9.46 16.57 -21.30
C ILE A 33 -9.79 15.09 -21.53
N VAL A 34 -10.23 14.71 -22.74
CA VAL A 34 -10.60 13.32 -23.06
C VAL A 34 -9.40 12.39 -22.85
N PHE A 35 -8.23 12.79 -23.34
CA PHE A 35 -7.00 12.01 -23.16
C PHE A 35 -6.60 11.88 -21.69
N SER A 36 -6.66 12.98 -20.94
CA SER A 36 -6.30 13.02 -19.52
C SER A 36 -7.20 12.14 -18.68
N VAL A 37 -8.52 12.27 -18.82
CA VAL A 37 -9.48 11.43 -18.09
C VAL A 37 -9.28 9.95 -18.44
N THR A 38 -9.11 9.62 -19.72
CA THR A 38 -8.92 8.23 -20.14
C THR A 38 -7.68 7.60 -19.48
N LEU A 39 -6.55 8.29 -19.49
CA LEU A 39 -5.31 7.77 -18.90
C LEU A 39 -5.32 7.79 -17.37
N LEU A 40 -5.84 8.85 -16.75
CA LEU A 40 -5.89 8.99 -15.30
C LEU A 40 -6.87 7.98 -14.69
N SER A 41 -8.05 7.79 -15.28
CA SER A 41 -9.00 6.75 -14.85
C SER A 41 -8.38 5.35 -14.96
N ALA A 42 -7.67 5.05 -16.06
CA ALA A 42 -6.99 3.77 -16.23
C ALA A 42 -5.87 3.56 -15.19
N LEU A 43 -5.09 4.60 -14.90
CA LEU A 43 -4.06 4.56 -13.85
C LEU A 43 -4.66 4.37 -12.46
N TRP A 44 -5.78 5.03 -12.16
CA TRP A 44 -6.44 4.90 -10.87
C TRP A 44 -6.93 3.46 -10.63
N VAL A 45 -7.54 2.85 -11.65
CA VAL A 45 -7.91 1.42 -11.58
C VAL A 45 -6.67 0.54 -11.40
N LEU A 46 -5.59 0.82 -12.13
CA LEU A 46 -4.34 0.08 -12.01
C LEU A 46 -3.72 0.21 -10.61
N GLY A 47 -3.78 1.40 -10.00
CA GLY A 47 -3.27 1.66 -8.65
C GLY A 47 -4.05 0.90 -7.58
N ILE A 48 -5.38 0.89 -7.66
CA ILE A 48 -6.25 0.08 -6.79
C ILE A 48 -5.89 -1.42 -6.89
N LEU A 49 -5.77 -1.96 -8.10
CA LEU A 49 -5.39 -3.37 -8.31
C LEU A 49 -3.99 -3.68 -7.77
N THR A 50 -3.06 -2.74 -7.92
CA THR A 50 -1.70 -2.88 -7.40
C THR A 50 -1.71 -2.87 -5.87
N PHE A 51 -2.49 -1.98 -5.26
CA PHE A 51 -2.66 -1.89 -3.81
C PHE A 51 -3.12 -3.22 -3.22
N PHE A 52 -4.20 -3.81 -3.74
CA PHE A 52 -4.71 -5.09 -3.24
C PHE A 52 -3.67 -6.21 -3.37
N ARG A 53 -2.95 -6.28 -4.50
CA ARG A 53 -1.94 -7.33 -4.65
C ARG A 53 -0.76 -7.13 -3.71
N VAL A 54 -0.27 -5.91 -3.56
CA VAL A 54 0.84 -5.63 -2.63
C VAL A 54 0.40 -5.97 -1.20
N GLY A 55 -0.84 -5.66 -0.83
CA GLY A 55 -1.44 -6.07 0.44
C GLY A 55 -1.46 -7.59 0.62
N GLN A 56 -1.96 -8.33 -0.38
CA GLN A 56 -1.96 -9.80 -0.33
C GLN A 56 -0.54 -10.38 -0.20
N LEU A 57 0.43 -9.85 -0.95
CA LEU A 57 1.80 -10.29 -0.85
C LEU A 57 2.39 -10.01 0.53
N ALA A 58 2.04 -8.90 1.16
CA ALA A 58 2.46 -8.58 2.54
C ALA A 58 1.89 -9.58 3.55
N VAL A 59 0.64 -9.99 3.36
CA VAL A 59 -0.02 -11.04 4.16
C VAL A 59 0.69 -12.38 3.96
N GLU A 60 0.94 -12.79 2.71
CA GLU A 60 1.62 -14.04 2.38
C GLU A 60 3.04 -14.08 2.97
N ASP A 61 3.79 -12.99 2.88
CA ASP A 61 5.13 -12.86 3.46
C ASP A 61 5.13 -13.02 4.99
N THR A 62 4.12 -12.44 5.65
CA THR A 62 3.92 -12.60 7.10
C THR A 62 3.66 -14.06 7.48
N ILE A 63 2.80 -14.76 6.73
CA ILE A 63 2.51 -16.19 6.96
C ILE A 63 3.77 -17.04 6.75
N ILE A 64 4.61 -16.69 5.78
CA ILE A 64 5.89 -17.37 5.55
C ILE A 64 6.82 -17.18 6.75
N VAL A 65 6.93 -15.96 7.29
CA VAL A 65 7.74 -15.66 8.49
C VAL A 65 7.29 -16.51 9.67
N PHE A 66 5.98 -16.57 9.93
CA PHE A 66 5.38 -17.44 10.94
C PHE A 66 5.77 -18.92 10.77
N GLY A 67 5.71 -19.43 9.54
CA GLY A 67 6.18 -20.79 9.22
C GLY A 67 7.65 -21.03 9.55
N ILE A 68 8.53 -20.06 9.26
CA ILE A 68 9.96 -20.16 9.57
C ILE A 68 10.20 -20.14 11.09
N SER A 69 9.55 -19.23 11.82
CA SER A 69 9.66 -19.15 13.29
C SER A 69 9.23 -20.46 13.94
N ARG A 70 8.16 -21.09 13.45
CA ARG A 70 7.71 -22.41 13.91
C ARG A 70 8.75 -23.52 13.70
N ILE A 71 9.48 -23.48 12.59
CA ILE A 71 10.56 -24.42 12.32
C ILE A 71 11.74 -24.16 13.26
N ARG A 72 12.15 -22.88 13.44
CA ARG A 72 13.22 -22.49 14.38
C ARG A 72 12.93 -22.99 15.79
N HIS A 73 11.69 -22.84 16.26
CA HIS A 73 11.26 -23.34 17.56
C HIS A 73 11.45 -24.85 17.70
N ARG A 74 11.06 -25.64 16.69
CA ARG A 74 11.23 -27.10 16.70
C ARG A 74 12.69 -27.53 16.67
N TYR A 75 13.56 -26.79 15.97
CA TYR A 75 15.00 -27.08 15.99
C TYR A 75 15.63 -26.81 17.36
N LEU A 76 15.17 -25.77 18.07
CA LEU A 76 15.63 -25.49 19.42
C LEU A 76 15.20 -26.54 20.44
N GLU A 77 13.98 -27.08 20.30
CA GLU A 77 13.54 -28.21 21.12
C GLU A 77 14.45 -29.44 20.97
N LEU A 78 14.99 -29.68 19.76
CA LEU A 78 15.88 -30.80 19.48
C LEU A 78 17.33 -30.52 19.92
N GLN A 79 17.80 -29.28 19.78
CA GLN A 79 19.18 -28.91 20.08
C GLN A 79 19.26 -27.53 20.76
N PRO A 80 19.24 -27.49 22.10
CA PRO A 80 19.22 -26.25 22.87
C PRO A 80 20.48 -25.38 22.69
N THR A 81 21.60 -25.98 22.29
CA THR A 81 22.87 -25.23 22.06
C THR A 81 22.78 -24.24 20.90
N LEU A 82 21.72 -24.28 20.08
CA LEU A 82 21.50 -23.38 18.95
C LEU A 82 20.81 -22.06 19.33
N GLU A 83 20.37 -21.86 20.58
CA GLU A 83 19.67 -20.63 21.02
C GLU A 83 20.42 -19.35 20.66
N GLY A 84 21.75 -19.32 20.81
CA GLY A 84 22.58 -18.16 20.48
C GLY A 84 22.93 -18.00 18.99
N THR A 85 22.51 -18.94 18.13
CA THR A 85 22.86 -18.93 16.70
C THR A 85 21.79 -18.21 15.86
N PHE A 86 20.54 -18.19 16.33
CA PHE A 86 19.45 -17.54 15.61
C PHE A 86 19.41 -16.04 15.91
N VAL A 87 19.58 -15.22 14.86
CA VAL A 87 19.52 -13.75 14.94
C VAL A 87 18.08 -13.21 14.96
N ARG A 88 17.10 -14.03 14.57
CA ARG A 88 15.68 -13.63 14.38
C ARG A 88 14.74 -14.35 15.34
N ALA A 89 13.54 -13.79 15.51
CA ALA A 89 12.52 -14.27 16.44
C ALA A 89 12.22 -15.77 16.28
N ILE A 90 12.04 -16.43 17.42
CA ILE A 90 11.77 -17.87 17.54
C ILE A 90 10.27 -18.13 17.68
N HIS A 91 9.53 -17.13 18.17
CA HIS A 91 8.11 -17.26 18.48
C HIS A 91 7.24 -16.89 17.28
N ASP A 92 6.13 -17.62 17.16
CA ASP A 92 5.19 -17.55 16.04
C ASP A 92 3.96 -16.72 16.45
N ASP A 93 4.20 -15.44 16.78
CA ASP A 93 3.18 -14.47 17.18
C ASP A 93 3.45 -13.07 16.63
N LEU A 94 2.44 -12.20 16.73
CA LEU A 94 2.54 -10.81 16.29
C LEU A 94 3.63 -10.02 17.05
N THR A 95 3.96 -10.46 18.27
CA THR A 95 5.05 -9.90 19.07
C THR A 95 6.41 -10.28 18.47
N GLY A 96 6.62 -11.55 18.17
CA GLY A 96 7.80 -12.05 17.45
C GLY A 96 7.94 -11.48 16.05
N LEU A 97 6.83 -11.24 15.33
CA LEU A 97 6.84 -10.54 14.04
C LEU A 97 7.28 -9.07 14.20
N ARG A 98 6.81 -8.36 15.22
CA ARG A 98 7.24 -6.98 15.50
C ARG A 98 8.73 -6.93 15.86
N GLU A 99 9.20 -7.89 16.64
CA GLU A 99 10.63 -8.06 16.95
C GLU A 99 11.44 -8.39 15.69
N GLU A 100 10.96 -9.28 14.83
CA GLU A 100 11.62 -9.66 13.57
C GLU A 100 11.64 -8.51 12.55
N MET A 101 10.65 -7.62 12.58
CA MET A 101 10.61 -6.40 11.76
C MET A 101 11.41 -5.23 12.36
N GLY A 102 11.97 -5.36 13.57
CA GLY A 102 12.60 -4.24 14.29
C GLY A 102 11.61 -3.09 14.56
N ALA A 103 10.32 -3.41 14.65
CA ALA A 103 9.24 -2.45 14.72
C ALA A 103 9.16 -1.85 16.13
N SER A 104 9.90 -0.77 16.36
CA SER A 104 9.71 0.13 17.51
C SER A 104 8.26 0.65 17.55
N ARG A 105 7.73 0.95 18.74
CA ARG A 105 6.33 1.36 18.99
C ARG A 105 5.97 2.76 18.44
N VAL A 106 6.64 3.21 17.38
CA VAL A 106 6.59 4.56 16.84
C VAL A 106 5.57 4.64 15.70
N TRP A 107 4.62 5.55 15.83
CA TRP A 107 3.53 5.80 14.89
C TRP A 107 3.97 6.06 13.43
N TRP A 108 5.16 6.64 13.23
CA TRP A 108 5.74 6.85 11.88
C TRP A 108 6.09 5.56 11.14
N GLN A 109 6.33 4.44 11.83
CA GLN A 109 6.58 3.16 11.16
C GLN A 109 5.35 2.64 10.41
N SER A 110 4.15 3.12 10.74
CA SER A 110 2.93 2.85 9.97
C SER A 110 2.98 3.45 8.55
N LEU A 111 3.90 4.38 8.27
CA LEU A 111 4.12 4.96 6.94
C LEU A 111 5.18 4.21 6.11
N MET A 112 5.94 3.31 6.72
CA MET A 112 7.00 2.54 6.04
C MET A 112 6.51 1.49 5.02
N PRO A 113 5.30 0.90 5.12
CA PRO A 113 4.86 -0.12 4.16
C PRO A 113 4.76 0.40 2.73
N ILE A 114 5.20 -0.42 1.77
CA ILE A 114 5.04 -0.16 0.33
C ILE A 114 3.56 0.06 -0.04
N THR A 115 2.62 -0.56 0.69
CA THR A 115 1.18 -0.36 0.51
C THR A 115 0.75 1.10 0.73
N THR A 116 1.35 1.80 1.71
CA THR A 116 1.06 3.21 2.01
C THR A 116 1.54 4.14 0.89
N VAL A 117 2.71 3.86 0.31
CA VAL A 117 3.23 4.63 -0.82
C VAL A 117 2.33 4.47 -2.05
N VAL A 118 1.92 3.24 -2.36
CA VAL A 118 1.03 2.96 -3.49
C VAL A 118 -0.34 3.61 -3.29
N SER A 119 -0.93 3.51 -2.09
CA SER A 119 -2.23 4.15 -1.81
C SER A 119 -2.16 5.67 -1.88
N PHE A 120 -1.04 6.27 -1.48
CA PHE A 120 -0.84 7.71 -1.58
C PHE A 120 -0.82 8.17 -3.04
N VAL A 121 0.01 7.54 -3.87
CA VAL A 121 0.11 7.87 -5.30
C VAL A 121 -1.23 7.64 -6.01
N ASP A 122 -1.90 6.51 -5.74
CA ASP A 122 -3.22 6.20 -6.29
C ASP A 122 -4.27 7.26 -5.91
N SER A 123 -4.25 7.72 -4.67
CA SER A 123 -5.17 8.75 -4.17
C SER A 123 -4.95 10.12 -4.82
N VAL A 124 -3.70 10.48 -5.09
CA VAL A 124 -3.36 11.71 -5.83
C VAL A 124 -3.87 11.59 -7.27
N VAL A 125 -3.66 10.45 -7.93
CA VAL A 125 -4.13 10.21 -9.30
C VAL A 125 -5.66 10.26 -9.36
N GLY A 126 -6.36 9.54 -8.48
CA GLY A 126 -7.82 9.54 -8.43
C GLY A 126 -8.42 10.91 -8.11
N GLY A 127 -7.80 11.67 -7.20
CA GLY A 127 -8.21 13.04 -6.90
C GLY A 127 -8.03 14.00 -8.09
N ALA A 128 -6.92 13.86 -8.83
CA ALA A 128 -6.67 14.63 -10.05
C ALA A 128 -7.67 14.27 -11.15
N ASP A 129 -7.95 12.98 -11.36
CA ASP A 129 -8.93 12.50 -12.34
C ASP A 129 -10.33 13.08 -12.06
N LEU A 130 -10.78 12.98 -10.81
CA LEU A 130 -12.07 13.52 -10.39
C LEU A 130 -12.15 15.04 -10.59
N SER A 131 -11.06 15.77 -10.30
CA SER A 131 -10.99 17.22 -10.51
C SER A 131 -11.19 17.59 -11.98
N VAL A 132 -10.54 16.87 -12.90
CA VAL A 132 -10.66 17.07 -14.34
C VAL A 132 -12.09 16.76 -14.80
N ILE A 133 -12.66 15.63 -14.36
CA ILE A 133 -14.03 15.22 -14.70
C ILE A 133 -15.05 16.26 -14.25
N LEU A 134 -14.93 16.75 -13.01
CA LEU A 134 -15.82 17.77 -12.44
C LEU A 134 -15.72 19.10 -13.18
N SER A 135 -14.50 19.54 -13.49
CA SER A 135 -14.27 20.78 -14.24
C SER A 135 -14.84 20.69 -15.67
N ALA A 136 -14.69 19.54 -16.32
CA ALA A 136 -15.17 19.33 -17.69
C ALA A 136 -16.70 19.20 -17.78
N SER A 137 -17.32 18.51 -16.82
CA SER A 137 -18.75 18.15 -16.91
C SER A 137 -19.67 19.24 -16.37
N MET A 138 -19.28 19.91 -15.28
CA MET A 138 -20.20 20.77 -14.53
C MET A 138 -19.98 22.27 -14.72
N HIS A 139 -19.02 22.69 -15.58
CA HIS A 139 -18.64 24.10 -15.76
C HIS A 139 -18.36 24.83 -14.43
N VAL A 140 -17.97 24.07 -13.41
CA VAL A 140 -17.71 24.55 -12.06
C VAL A 140 -16.40 25.34 -12.05
N SER A 141 -16.33 26.37 -11.21
CA SER A 141 -15.10 27.14 -11.01
C SER A 141 -13.91 26.22 -10.70
N LEU A 142 -12.76 26.50 -11.30
CA LEU A 142 -11.53 25.72 -11.15
C LEU A 142 -11.18 25.47 -9.68
N MET A 143 -11.35 26.45 -8.80
CA MET A 143 -11.09 26.30 -7.37
C MET A 143 -11.95 25.20 -6.73
N ILE A 144 -13.23 25.16 -7.05
CA ILE A 144 -14.17 24.20 -6.47
C ILE A 144 -13.84 22.79 -6.98
N ALA A 145 -13.50 22.66 -8.27
CA ALA A 145 -13.08 21.38 -8.85
C ALA A 145 -11.77 20.86 -8.22
N VAL A 146 -10.80 21.73 -7.96
CA VAL A 146 -9.55 21.36 -7.28
C VAL A 146 -9.80 20.94 -5.84
N ILE A 147 -10.58 21.73 -5.08
CA ILE A 147 -10.91 21.40 -3.69
C ILE A 147 -11.65 20.06 -3.61
N ALA A 148 -12.63 19.83 -4.49
CA ALA A 148 -13.37 18.58 -4.54
C ALA A 148 -12.45 17.38 -4.88
N GLY A 149 -11.52 17.55 -5.84
CA GLY A 149 -10.52 16.53 -6.18
C GLY A 149 -9.58 16.21 -5.02
N VAL A 150 -9.07 17.23 -4.32
CA VAL A 150 -8.23 17.04 -3.13
C VAL A 150 -8.98 16.30 -2.02
N LEU A 151 -10.22 16.70 -1.73
CA LEU A 151 -11.05 16.03 -0.73
C LEU A 151 -11.32 14.57 -1.11
N ALA A 152 -11.61 14.29 -2.39
CA ALA A 152 -11.82 12.93 -2.87
C ALA A 152 -10.53 12.09 -2.79
N GLY A 153 -9.37 12.67 -3.10
CA GLY A 153 -8.08 12.01 -2.92
C GLY A 153 -7.82 11.68 -1.45
N VAL A 154 -8.06 12.62 -0.54
CA VAL A 154 -7.95 12.38 0.92
C VAL A 154 -8.91 11.27 1.37
N LEU A 155 -10.15 11.29 0.90
CA LEU A 155 -11.12 10.23 1.19
C LEU A 155 -10.66 8.87 0.66
N ASN A 156 -10.13 8.79 -0.57
CA ASN A 156 -9.58 7.56 -1.13
C ASN A 156 -8.42 7.04 -0.28
N MET A 157 -7.52 7.92 0.16
CA MET A 157 -6.40 7.57 1.03
C MET A 157 -6.89 7.00 2.37
N ILE A 158 -7.91 7.63 2.97
CA ILE A 158 -8.52 7.14 4.21
C ILE A 158 -9.16 5.76 3.98
N VAL A 159 -9.91 5.58 2.89
CA VAL A 159 -10.53 4.29 2.57
C VAL A 159 -9.47 3.19 2.39
N LEU A 160 -8.43 3.43 1.60
CA LEU A 160 -7.37 2.44 1.37
C LEU A 160 -6.60 2.11 2.64
N THR A 161 -6.31 3.09 3.50
CA THR A 161 -5.65 2.83 4.79
C THR A 161 -6.54 2.03 5.75
N LEU A 162 -7.84 2.31 5.79
CA LEU A 162 -8.80 1.51 6.55
C LEU A 162 -8.94 0.09 6.00
N VAL A 163 -8.94 -0.08 4.69
CA VAL A 163 -8.95 -1.39 4.03
C VAL A 163 -7.68 -2.16 4.38
N SER A 164 -6.52 -1.53 4.30
CA SER A 164 -5.24 -2.11 4.75
C SER A 164 -5.36 -2.58 6.20
N ALA A 165 -5.78 -1.70 7.12
CA ALA A 165 -5.93 -2.02 8.53
C ALA A 165 -6.89 -3.21 8.78
N ARG A 166 -8.00 -3.29 8.04
CA ARG A 166 -8.93 -4.42 8.12
C ARG A 166 -8.33 -5.73 7.61
N LEU A 167 -7.55 -5.68 6.53
CA LEU A 167 -6.83 -6.85 6.02
C LEU A 167 -5.83 -7.36 7.07
N TRP A 168 -5.11 -6.45 7.72
CA TRP A 168 -4.19 -6.79 8.83
C TRP A 168 -4.91 -7.31 10.08
N ALA A 169 -6.07 -6.74 10.45
CA ALA A 169 -6.86 -7.27 11.57
C ALA A 169 -7.36 -8.71 11.31
N GLY A 170 -7.57 -9.07 10.04
CA GLY A 170 -7.87 -10.45 9.63
C GLY A 170 -6.73 -11.42 9.91
N LEU A 171 -5.47 -10.95 9.86
CA LEU A 171 -4.30 -11.77 10.16
C LEU A 171 -4.16 -12.11 11.65
N GLU A 172 -4.68 -11.28 12.55
CA GLU A 172 -4.68 -11.57 14.00
C GLU A 172 -5.49 -12.83 14.34
N ARG A 173 -6.34 -13.30 13.42
CA ARG A 173 -7.10 -14.54 13.55
C ARG A 173 -6.31 -15.79 13.12
N TYR A 174 -5.10 -15.67 12.58
CA TYR A 174 -4.26 -16.84 12.33
C TYR A 174 -3.79 -17.39 13.69
N PRO A 175 -4.17 -18.64 14.04
CA PRO A 175 -3.87 -19.17 15.36
C PRO A 175 -2.36 -19.40 15.49
N ALA A 176 -1.73 -18.58 16.32
CA ALA A 176 -0.34 -18.77 16.77
C ALA A 176 -0.21 -20.15 17.41
N LYS A 177 0.65 -21.01 16.87
CA LYS A 177 0.89 -22.36 17.42
C LYS A 177 1.95 -22.38 18.51
N PHE A 178 2.86 -21.40 18.51
CA PHE A 178 3.92 -21.22 19.50
C PHE A 178 4.01 -19.74 19.90
N PRO A 179 3.03 -19.22 20.68
CA PRO A 179 3.02 -17.82 21.07
C PRO A 179 4.19 -17.50 22.01
N SER A 180 4.74 -16.28 21.93
CA SER A 180 5.62 -15.79 22.99
C SER A 180 4.83 -15.73 24.29
N SER A 181 5.44 -16.11 25.41
CA SER A 181 4.75 -15.97 26.69
C SER A 181 4.44 -14.49 26.91
N SER A 182 3.15 -14.18 26.99
CA SER A 182 2.68 -12.87 27.44
C SER A 182 3.31 -12.58 28.79
N LYS A 183 4.41 -11.80 28.80
CA LYS A 183 4.78 -11.06 29.99
C LYS A 183 3.74 -9.94 30.10
N ALA A 184 2.65 -10.28 30.78
CA ALA A 184 1.76 -9.31 31.39
C ALA A 184 2.62 -8.35 32.22
N HIS A 185 2.71 -7.09 31.81
CA HIS A 185 2.88 -5.91 32.65
C HIS A 185 2.50 -4.66 31.84
#